data_AF-A0A6P2AWA1-F1
#
_entry.id   AF-A0A6P2AWA1-F1
#
_cell.length_a   1.000
_cell.length_b   1.000
_cell.length_c   1.000
_cell.angle_alpha   90.00
_cell.angle_beta   90.00
_cell.angle_gamma   90.00
#
_symmetry.space_group_name_H-M   'P 1'
#
loop_
_entity.id
_entity.type
_entity.pdbx_description
1 polymer ?
#
loop_
_entity_poly.entity_id
_entity_poly.type
_entity_poly.pdbx_seq_one_letter_code
_entity_poly.pdbx_strand_id
1 'polypeptide(L)'
;MKYPTFLLMFLTGVAIALIHPQLTPAQTTIGATAASYPASERESFVNSCANGRGAEVRSVCACTYQKITQRYNYQQYREIYRQVDNGQDLPESIRLMIRNCRQENNALL
;
A
#
# COMPACT_ATOMS: atom_id res chain seq x y z
N MET A 1 24.12 18.31 -43.65
CA MET A 1 25.25 18.35 -42.70
C MET A 1 25.63 19.80 -42.43
N LYS A 2 25.60 20.25 -41.17
CA LYS A 2 26.20 21.51 -40.72
C LYS A 2 26.34 21.48 -39.19
N TYR A 3 27.52 21.08 -38.71
CA TYR A 3 28.03 21.49 -37.41
C TYR A 3 28.91 22.72 -37.64
N PRO A 4 28.98 23.63 -36.67
CA PRO A 4 30.30 24.08 -36.22
C PRO A 4 30.42 23.93 -34.69
N THR A 5 31.46 23.25 -34.21
CA THR A 5 32.74 23.87 -33.80
C THR A 5 32.56 24.59 -32.45
N PHE A 6 32.59 23.89 -31.31
CA PHE A 6 33.81 23.53 -30.56
C PHE A 6 34.85 24.64 -30.48
N LEU A 7 35.05 25.24 -29.30
CA LEU A 7 36.34 25.44 -28.61
C LEU A 7 36.14 26.41 -27.44
N LEU A 8 36.25 25.94 -26.19
CA LEU A 8 37.45 26.03 -25.33
C LEU A 8 37.61 27.36 -24.60
N MET A 9 37.18 27.37 -23.33
CA MET A 9 37.70 28.10 -22.16
C MET A 9 36.67 27.80 -21.06
N PHE A 10 36.96 27.17 -19.94
CA PHE A 10 37.89 27.62 -18.92
C PHE A 10 38.48 26.44 -18.15
N LEU A 11 39.81 26.44 -18.04
CA LEU A 11 40.59 25.73 -17.05
C LEU A 11 40.48 26.48 -15.72
N THR A 12 39.84 25.89 -14.72
CA THR A 12 40.16 26.14 -13.31
C THR A 12 40.03 24.83 -12.55
N GLY A 13 41.17 24.28 -12.18
CA GLY A 13 41.26 23.04 -11.43
C GLY A 13 40.75 23.19 -10.01
N VAL A 14 40.08 22.16 -9.53
CA VAL A 14 40.00 21.80 -8.12
C VAL A 14 40.04 20.27 -8.06
N ALA A 15 41.22 19.72 -7.81
CA ALA A 15 41.35 18.36 -7.32
C ALA A 15 41.10 18.40 -5.81
N ILE A 16 39.93 17.93 -5.37
CA ILE A 16 39.72 17.57 -3.96
C ILE A 16 39.02 16.21 -3.94
N ALA A 17 39.82 15.18 -3.66
CA ALA A 17 39.32 13.92 -3.15
C ALA A 17 38.73 14.18 -1.75
N LEU A 18 37.39 14.26 -1.66
CA LEU A 18 36.68 14.23 -0.38
C LEU A 18 36.06 12.85 -0.18
N ILE A 19 36.74 12.12 0.69
CA ILE A 19 36.23 11.11 1.62
C ILE A 19 34.76 11.38 1.89
N HIS A 20 33.86 10.55 1.37
CA HIS A 20 32.47 10.57 1.82
C HIS A 20 32.41 9.74 3.12
N PRO A 21 32.24 10.36 4.30
CA PRO A 21 31.86 9.60 5.48
C PRO A 21 30.50 8.95 5.19
N GLN A 22 30.48 7.62 5.24
CA GLN A 22 29.27 6.83 5.17
C GLN A 22 28.51 7.06 6.46
N LEU A 23 27.62 8.05 6.45
CA LEU A 23 26.66 8.26 7.53
C LEU A 23 25.43 7.44 7.18
N THR A 24 25.49 6.17 7.57
CA THR A 24 24.33 5.35 7.85
C THR A 24 23.78 5.81 9.20
N PRO A 25 22.69 6.58 9.30
CA PRO A 25 21.78 6.33 10.38
C PRO A 25 21.09 5.02 10.01
N ALA A 26 21.46 3.94 10.71
CA ALA A 26 20.51 2.88 10.96
C ALA A 26 19.32 3.55 11.63
N GLN A 27 18.34 3.98 10.83
CA GLN A 27 17.02 4.31 11.34
C GLN A 27 16.35 2.96 11.62
N THR A 28 16.84 2.29 12.67
CA THR A 28 15.96 1.48 13.50
C THR A 28 15.08 2.49 14.23
N THR A 29 14.20 3.15 13.47
CA THR A 29 12.88 3.47 13.98
C THR A 29 12.34 2.14 14.45
N ILE A 30 12.44 1.89 15.76
CA ILE A 30 11.42 1.14 16.46
C ILE A 30 10.17 1.99 16.28
N GLY A 31 9.62 1.95 15.07
CA GLY A 31 8.42 2.65 14.70
C GLY A 31 7.39 2.14 15.67
N ALA A 32 6.79 3.06 16.42
CA ALA A 32 5.57 2.85 17.18
C ALA A 32 4.79 1.75 16.48
N THR A 33 4.64 0.61 17.14
CA THR A 33 4.02 -0.60 16.58
C THR A 33 2.80 -0.15 15.80
N ALA A 34 2.91 -0.11 14.46
CA ALA A 34 1.80 0.21 13.61
C ALA A 34 0.76 -0.82 13.99
N ALA A 35 -0.33 -0.39 14.65
CA ALA A 35 -1.22 -1.30 15.36
C ALA A 35 -1.55 -2.48 14.43
N SER A 36 -0.98 -3.64 14.74
CA SER A 36 -1.07 -4.81 13.89
C SER A 36 -2.53 -5.25 13.92
N TYR A 37 -3.04 -5.72 12.78
CA TYR A 37 -4.39 -6.25 12.75
C TYR A 37 -4.50 -7.44 13.72
N PRO A 38 -5.53 -7.51 14.58
CA PRO A 38 -5.78 -8.68 15.40
C PRO A 38 -5.94 -9.93 14.52
N ALA A 39 -5.48 -11.08 15.00
CA ALA A 39 -5.56 -12.33 14.23
C ALA A 39 -7.01 -12.72 13.89
N SER A 40 -7.96 -12.44 14.78
CA SER A 40 -9.40 -12.68 14.59
C SER A 40 -10.09 -11.72 13.62
N GLU A 41 -9.44 -10.62 13.25
CA GLU A 41 -10.07 -9.55 12.46
C GLU A 41 -10.36 -10.01 11.03
N ARG A 42 -9.49 -10.86 10.46
CA ARG A 42 -9.69 -11.42 9.12
C ARG A 42 -10.98 -12.22 9.04
N GLU A 43 -11.17 -13.16 9.97
CA GLU A 43 -12.34 -14.04 9.94
C GLU A 43 -13.62 -13.26 10.22
N SER A 44 -13.57 -12.32 11.17
CA SER A 44 -14.68 -11.41 11.48
C SER A 44 -15.09 -10.60 10.25
N PHE A 45 -14.12 -10.00 9.55
CA PHE A 45 -14.36 -9.27 8.31
C PHE A 45 -14.97 -10.16 7.23
N VAL A 46 -14.40 -11.35 6.98
CA VAL A 46 -14.89 -12.25 5.93
C VAL A 46 -16.30 -12.71 6.21
N ASN A 47 -16.63 -13.03 7.47
CA ASN A 47 -17.97 -13.46 7.85
C ASN A 47 -19.00 -12.33 7.69
N SER A 48 -18.66 -11.11 8.12
CA SER A 48 -19.49 -9.92 7.93
C SER A 48 -19.69 -9.60 6.44
N CYS A 49 -18.61 -9.52 5.67
CA CYS A 49 -18.64 -9.21 4.25
C CYS A 49 -19.40 -10.27 3.44
N ALA A 50 -19.17 -11.56 3.71
CA ALA A 50 -19.84 -12.63 2.99
C ALA A 50 -21.31 -12.71 3.38
N ASN A 51 -21.68 -12.39 4.62
CA ASN A 51 -23.05 -12.45 5.13
C ASN A 51 -23.74 -13.78 4.80
N GLY A 52 -23.08 -14.90 5.13
CA GLY A 52 -23.57 -16.25 4.85
C GLY A 52 -23.53 -16.70 3.38
N ARG A 53 -23.03 -15.87 2.45
CA ARG A 53 -22.88 -16.25 1.03
C ARG A 53 -21.75 -17.27 0.83
N GLY A 54 -21.82 -17.98 -0.30
CA GLY A 54 -20.97 -19.12 -0.64
C GLY A 54 -19.47 -18.82 -0.81
N ALA A 55 -18.71 -19.87 -1.12
CA ALA A 55 -17.25 -19.87 -1.15
C ALA A 55 -16.64 -18.79 -2.06
N GLU A 56 -17.24 -18.54 -3.22
CA GLU A 56 -16.80 -17.51 -4.16
C GLU A 56 -16.79 -16.11 -3.52
N VAL A 57 -17.91 -15.73 -2.89
CA VAL A 57 -18.02 -14.43 -2.20
C VAL A 57 -17.06 -14.35 -1.02
N ARG A 58 -16.92 -15.44 -0.26
CA ARG A 58 -15.94 -15.52 0.84
C ARG A 58 -14.51 -15.28 0.33
N SER A 59 -14.16 -15.83 -0.83
CA SER A 59 -12.84 -15.62 -1.45
C SER A 59 -12.61 -14.17 -1.85
N VAL A 60 -13.61 -13.51 -2.45
CA VAL A 60 -13.56 -12.08 -2.77
C VAL A 60 -13.41 -11.23 -1.49
N CYS A 61 -14.14 -11.56 -0.42
CA CYS A 61 -14.02 -10.88 0.87
C CYS A 61 -12.62 -11.06 1.48
N ALA A 62 -12.07 -12.27 1.45
CA ALA A 62 -10.73 -12.55 1.96
C ALA A 62 -9.64 -11.79 1.17
N CYS A 63 -9.76 -11.77 -0.16
CA CYS A 63 -8.89 -10.96 -1.03
C CYS A 63 -9.00 -9.47 -0.70
N THR A 64 -10.22 -8.96 -0.51
CA THR A 64 -10.44 -7.54 -0.22
C THR A 64 -9.80 -7.17 1.12
N TYR A 65 -9.96 -8.01 2.15
CA TYR A 65 -9.32 -7.81 3.44
C TYR A 65 -7.79 -7.71 3.31
N GLN A 66 -7.18 -8.61 2.54
CA GLN A 66 -5.74 -8.56 2.29
C GLN A 66 -5.30 -7.23 1.65
N LYS A 67 -6.04 -6.73 0.65
CA LYS A 67 -5.71 -5.44 0.02
C LYS A 67 -5.93 -4.26 0.98
N ILE A 68 -6.94 -4.32 1.85
CA ILE A 68 -7.17 -3.33 2.90
C ILE A 68 -5.98 -3.29 3.87
N THR A 69 -5.55 -4.44 4.40
CA THR A 69 -4.46 -4.49 5.39
C THR A 69 -3.10 -4.09 4.83
N GLN A 70 -2.90 -4.22 3.52
CA GLN A 70 -1.72 -3.72 2.81
C GLN A 70 -1.72 -2.19 2.65
N ARG A 71 -2.90 -1.55 2.62
CA ARG A 71 -3.04 -0.12 2.32
C ARG A 71 -3.33 0.74 3.54
N TYR A 72 -4.06 0.20 4.52
CA TYR A 72 -4.53 0.90 5.70
C TYR A 72 -3.95 0.24 6.94
N ASN A 73 -3.45 1.05 7.87
CA ASN A 73 -3.17 0.54 9.22
C ASN A 73 -4.49 0.25 9.96
N TYR A 74 -4.41 -0.48 11.08
CA TYR A 74 -5.61 -0.91 11.79
C TYR A 74 -6.49 0.25 12.26
N GLN A 75 -5.93 1.37 12.71
CA GLN A 75 -6.71 2.54 13.15
C GLN A 75 -7.51 3.16 11.99
N GLN A 76 -6.88 3.32 10.82
CA GLN A 76 -7.55 3.80 9.62
C GLN A 76 -8.67 2.85 9.17
N TYR A 77 -8.41 1.54 9.19
CA TYR A 77 -9.42 0.54 8.88
C TYR A 77 -10.61 0.61 9.85
N ARG A 78 -10.36 0.71 11.15
CA ARG A 78 -11.41 0.81 12.16
C ARG A 78 -12.25 2.07 11.99
N GLU A 79 -11.63 3.18 11.60
CA GLU A 79 -12.34 4.41 11.30
C GLU A 79 -13.26 4.23 10.08
N ILE A 80 -12.73 3.70 8.98
CA ILE A 80 -13.51 3.44 7.76
C ILE A 80 -14.66 2.47 8.07
N TYR A 81 -14.39 1.39 8.80
CA TYR A 81 -15.40 0.41 9.19
C TYR A 81 -16.54 1.07 9.98
N ARG A 82 -16.21 1.90 10.98
CA ARG A 82 -17.19 2.64 11.78
C ARG A 82 -18.02 3.59 10.93
N GLN A 83 -17.42 4.29 9.97
CA GLN A 83 -18.15 5.19 9.08
C GLN A 83 -19.19 4.43 8.26
N VAL A 84 -18.80 3.29 7.69
CA VAL A 84 -19.69 2.44 6.90
C VAL A 84 -20.80 1.83 7.76
N ASP A 85 -20.48 1.38 8.97
CA ASP A 85 -21.45 0.88 9.95
C ASP A 85 -22.49 1.94 10.33
N ASN A 86 -22.08 3.20 10.38
CA ASN A 86 -22.96 4.36 10.58
C ASN A 86 -23.71 4.81 9.30
N GLY A 87 -23.70 3.99 8.24
CA GLY A 87 -24.44 4.24 7.01
C GLY A 87 -23.74 5.15 6.00
N GLN A 88 -22.44 5.45 6.17
CA GLN A 88 -21.67 6.12 5.12
C GLN A 88 -21.36 5.15 3.98
N ASP A 89 -21.17 5.71 2.79
CA ASP A 89 -20.72 4.93 1.63
C ASP A 89 -19.30 4.40 1.83
N LEU A 90 -19.05 3.23 1.23
CA LEU A 90 -17.72 2.65 1.20
C LEU A 90 -16.78 3.52 0.36
N PRO A 91 -15.57 3.87 0.86
CA PRO A 91 -14.61 4.66 0.11
C PRO A 91 -14.31 4.06 -1.27
N GLU A 92 -14.14 4.90 -2.28
CA GLU A 92 -13.94 4.43 -3.66
C GLU A 92 -12.69 3.55 -3.80
N SER A 93 -11.65 3.81 -3.01
CA SER A 93 -10.47 2.96 -2.93
C SER A 93 -10.79 1.52 -2.54
N ILE A 94 -11.71 1.30 -1.59
CA ILE A 94 -12.11 -0.05 -1.17
C ILE A 94 -13.08 -0.65 -2.19
N ARG A 95 -13.98 0.15 -2.78
CA ARG A 95 -14.83 -0.32 -3.89
C ARG A 95 -14.00 -0.82 -5.06
N LEU A 96 -12.90 -0.14 -5.40
CA LEU A 96 -11.92 -0.59 -6.39
C LEU A 96 -11.25 -1.91 -5.97
N MET A 97 -10.82 -2.05 -4.71
CA MET A 97 -10.26 -3.31 -4.20
C MET A 97 -11.23 -4.48 -4.38
N ILE A 98 -12.51 -4.28 -4.06
CA ILE A 98 -13.56 -5.30 -4.24
C ILE A 98 -13.69 -5.69 -5.72
N ARG A 99 -13.73 -4.71 -6.64
CA ARG A 99 -13.83 -4.99 -8.08
C ARG A 99 -12.63 -5.78 -8.59
N ASN A 100 -11.42 -5.36 -8.20
CA ASN A 100 -10.19 -6.06 -8.56
C ASN A 100 -10.19 -7.50 -8.02
N CYS A 101 -10.61 -7.70 -6.77
CA CYS A 101 -10.72 -9.04 -6.19
C CYS A 101 -11.74 -9.92 -6.91
N ARG A 102 -12.88 -9.39 -7.35
CA ARG A 102 -13.82 -10.17 -8.18
C ARG A 102 -13.19 -10.61 -9.50
N GLN A 103 -12.49 -9.69 -10.18
CA GLN A 103 -11.82 -10.00 -11.45
C GLN A 103 -10.72 -11.05 -11.26
N GLU A 104 -9.89 -10.89 -10.22
CA GLU A 104 -8.82 -11.84 -9.88
C GLU A 104 -9.37 -13.23 -9.53
N ASN A 105 -10.47 -13.30 -8.76
CA ASN A 105 -11.07 -14.59 -8.39
C ASN A 105 -11.80 -15.27 -9.56
N ASN A 106 -12.42 -14.50 -10.45
CA ASN A 106 -13.07 -15.05 -11.65
C ASN A 106 -12.06 -15.52 -12.69
N ALA A 107 -10.83 -14.96 -12.72
CA ALA A 107 -9.76 -15.41 -13.59
C ALA A 107 -9.10 -16.72 -13.12
N LEU A 108 -9.43 -17.20 -11.91
CA LEU A 108 -8.90 -18.42 -11.29
C LEU A 108 -9.91 -19.59 -11.33
N LEU A 109 -11.10 -19.38 -11.89
CA LEU A 109 -12.16 -20.37 -12.10
C LEU A 109 -12.27 -20.71 -13.59
#